data_AF-A0A3S0CQS8-F1
#
_entry.id   AF-A0A3S0CQS8-F1
#
_cell.length_a   1.000
_cell.length_b   1.000
_cell.length_c   1.000
_cell.angle_alpha   90.00
_cell.angle_beta   90.00
_cell.angle_gamma   90.00
#
_symmetry.space_group_name_H-M   'P 1'
#
loop_
_entity.id
_entity.type
_entity.pdbx_description
1 polymer ?
#
loop_
_entity_poly.entity_id
_entity_poly.type
_entity_poly.pdbx_seq_one_letter_code
_entity_poly.pdbx_strand_id
1 'polypeptide(L)'
;MSVMLPAFFGQQAAVTKYELSDFAGENSTRLVDGTQMKLNDDGRVSQIQYASGATVRRHQSYVLVRSSNSSYWFGDANGRWYPID
;
A
#
# COMPACT_ATOMS: atom_id res chain seq x y z
N MET A 1 -21.19 27.92 22.22
CA MET A 1 -19.71 27.85 22.29
C MET A 1 -19.31 26.40 22.03
N SER A 2 -18.93 26.06 20.80
CA SER A 2 -18.43 24.71 20.48
C SER A 2 -16.93 24.66 20.71
N VAL A 3 -16.50 23.74 21.57
CA VAL A 3 -15.09 23.49 21.85
C VAL A 3 -14.57 22.55 20.78
N MET A 4 -13.74 23.07 19.87
CA MET A 4 -13.08 22.27 18.83
C MET A 4 -11.85 21.61 19.48
N LEU A 5 -11.95 20.31 19.77
CA LEU A 5 -10.83 19.50 20.26
C LEU A 5 -9.75 19.41 19.16
N PRO A 6 -8.46 19.62 19.48
CA PRO A 6 -7.39 19.47 18.50
C PRO A 6 -7.28 18.01 18.05
N ALA A 7 -7.11 17.81 16.74
CA ALA A 7 -6.90 16.50 16.15
C ALA A 7 -5.63 15.87 16.74
N PHE A 8 -5.79 14.69 17.36
CA PHE A 8 -4.68 13.86 17.82
C PHE A 8 -3.91 13.32 16.61
N PHE A 9 -2.83 13.98 16.22
CA PHE A 9 -1.83 13.42 15.32
C PHE A 9 -1.12 12.26 16.04
N GLY A 10 -1.32 11.03 15.57
CA GLY A 10 -0.61 9.84 16.09
C GLY A 10 -1.44 8.57 16.23
N GLN A 11 -2.74 8.56 15.94
CA GLN A 11 -3.49 7.30 15.86
C GLN A 11 -3.05 6.52 14.62
N GLN A 12 -2.50 5.31 14.83
CA GLN A 12 -2.47 4.29 13.78
C GLN A 12 -3.88 4.25 13.17
N ALA A 13 -3.97 4.56 11.88
CA ALA A 13 -5.24 4.46 11.16
C ALA A 13 -5.81 3.09 11.47
N ALA A 14 -7.00 3.06 12.07
CA ALA A 14 -7.68 1.82 12.37
C ALA A 14 -7.84 1.06 11.06
N VAL A 15 -6.97 0.08 10.83
CA VAL A 15 -7.08 -0.83 9.70
C VAL A 15 -8.27 -1.71 10.02
N THR A 16 -9.45 -1.30 9.59
CA THR A 16 -10.62 -2.17 9.59
C THR A 16 -10.32 -3.29 8.61
N LYS A 17 -9.87 -4.43 9.14
CA LYS A 17 -9.59 -5.63 8.35
C LYS A 17 -10.92 -6.18 7.86
N TYR A 18 -11.21 -5.99 6.58
CA TYR A 18 -12.19 -6.80 5.88
C TYR A 18 -11.42 -7.91 5.16
N GLU A 19 -11.54 -9.15 5.65
CA GLU A 19 -11.07 -10.32 4.93
C GLU A 19 -12.03 -10.54 3.76
N LEU A 20 -11.59 -10.17 2.56
CA LEU A 20 -12.26 -10.51 1.31
C LEU A 20 -11.46 -11.62 0.64
N SER A 21 -12.08 -12.79 0.61
CA SER A 21 -11.64 -14.00 -0.04
C SER A 21 -11.72 -13.85 -1.56
N ASP A 22 -10.80 -13.13 -2.20
CA ASP A 22 -10.64 -13.13 -3.67
C ASP A 22 -9.20 -12.87 -4.14
N PHE A 23 -8.21 -12.99 -3.25
CA PHE A 23 -6.86 -13.37 -3.63
C PHE A 23 -6.71 -14.86 -3.32
N ALA A 24 -6.62 -15.70 -4.34
CA ALA A 24 -6.36 -17.11 -4.16
C ALA A 24 -5.04 -17.29 -3.37
N GLY A 25 -5.16 -17.63 -2.08
CA GLY A 25 -4.13 -18.30 -1.30
C GLY A 25 -3.18 -17.48 -0.41
N GLU A 26 -3.28 -16.16 -0.30
CA GLU A 26 -2.27 -15.40 0.49
C GLU A 26 -2.87 -14.23 1.29
N ASN A 27 -2.30 -13.99 2.48
CA ASN A 27 -2.67 -12.97 3.48
C ASN A 27 -2.89 -11.56 2.88
N SER A 28 -4.11 -11.30 2.40
CA SER A 28 -4.49 -10.02 1.79
C SER A 28 -5.45 -9.24 2.68
N THR A 29 -5.28 -7.91 2.77
CA THR A 29 -6.15 -7.01 3.52
C THR A 29 -6.66 -5.90 2.61
N ARG A 30 -7.96 -5.63 2.64
CA ARG A 30 -8.55 -4.44 2.02
C ARG A 30 -8.82 -3.37 3.08
N LEU A 31 -8.37 -2.17 2.81
CA LEU A 31 -8.63 -0.97 3.61
C LEU A 31 -9.96 -0.33 3.20
N VAL A 32 -10.48 0.52 4.08
CA VAL A 32 -11.77 1.22 3.93
C VAL A 32 -11.81 2.14 2.70
N ASP A 33 -10.65 2.67 2.30
CA ASP A 33 -10.49 3.52 1.12
C ASP A 33 -10.49 2.72 -0.20
N GLY A 34 -10.50 1.39 -0.15
CA GLY A 34 -10.40 0.51 -1.30
C GLY A 34 -8.98 0.05 -1.63
N THR A 35 -7.97 0.51 -0.91
CA THR A 35 -6.59 0.04 -1.04
C THR A 35 -6.50 -1.43 -0.63
N GLN A 36 -5.77 -2.23 -1.40
CA GLN A 36 -5.57 -3.65 -1.16
C GLN A 36 -4.09 -3.90 -0.89
N MET A 37 -3.78 -4.70 0.12
CA MET A 37 -2.42 -5.04 0.52
C MET A 37 -2.27 -6.55 0.53
N LYS A 38 -1.13 -7.03 0.05
CA LYS A 38 -0.71 -8.43 0.15
C LYS A 38 0.48 -8.52 1.08
N LEU A 39 0.42 -9.43 2.04
CA LEU A 39 1.50 -9.72 2.98
C LEU A 39 2.23 -10.99 2.56
N ASN A 40 3.53 -11.06 2.82
CA ASN A 40 4.30 -12.30 2.76
C ASN A 40 4.14 -13.10 4.05
N ASP A 41 4.74 -14.29 4.11
CA ASP A 41 4.68 -15.18 5.29
C ASP A 41 5.31 -14.56 6.54
N ASP A 42 6.23 -13.60 6.39
CA ASP A 42 6.84 -12.84 7.49
C ASP A 42 5.94 -11.68 7.99
N GLY A 43 4.73 -11.54 7.45
CA GLY A 43 3.81 -10.45 7.78
C GLY A 43 4.21 -9.08 7.23
N ARG A 44 5.18 -9.01 6.30
CA ARG A 44 5.58 -7.79 5.61
C ARG A 44 4.77 -7.59 4.34
N VAL A 45 4.52 -6.34 3.98
CA VAL A 45 3.82 -6.00 2.74
C VAL A 45 4.69 -6.32 1.52
N SER A 46 4.21 -7.20 0.66
CA SER A 46 4.83 -7.58 -0.61
C SER A 46 4.24 -6.80 -1.79
N GLN A 47 2.96 -6.43 -1.72
CA GLN A 47 2.28 -5.63 -2.74
C GLN A 47 1.21 -4.72 -2.12
N ILE A 48 1.05 -3.52 -2.67
CA ILE A 48 -0.08 -2.61 -2.41
C ILE A 48 -0.69 -2.22 -3.74
N GLN A 49 -2.01 -2.28 -3.84
CA GLN A 49 -2.79 -1.66 -4.90
C GLN A 49 -3.65 -0.56 -4.26
N TYR A 50 -3.32 0.69 -4.55
CA TYR A 50 -4.07 1.84 -4.06
C TYR A 50 -5.39 1.99 -4.81
N ALA A 51 -6.39 2.56 -4.14
CA ALA A 51 -7.68 2.89 -4.76
C ALA A 51 -7.56 3.86 -5.95
N SER A 52 -6.48 4.64 -5.99
CA SER A 52 -6.12 5.49 -7.14
C SER A 52 -5.73 4.72 -8.41
N GLY A 53 -5.55 3.40 -8.31
CA GLY A 53 -5.08 2.53 -9.39
C GLY A 53 -3.57 2.33 -9.43
N ALA A 54 -2.81 3.05 -8.60
CA ALA A 54 -1.37 2.82 -8.47
C ALA A 54 -1.09 1.46 -7.82
N THR A 55 -0.08 0.75 -8.31
CA THR A 55 0.35 -0.55 -7.77
C THR A 55 1.83 -0.48 -7.40
N VAL A 56 2.15 -0.90 -6.19
CA VAL A 56 3.52 -0.98 -5.67
C VAL A 56 3.82 -2.42 -5.35
N ARG A 57 4.94 -2.94 -5.85
CA ARG A 57 5.45 -4.29 -5.57
C ARG A 57 6.84 -4.19 -4.99
N ARG A 58 7.04 -4.87 -3.86
CA ARG A 58 8.33 -4.96 -3.21
C ARG A 58 8.98 -6.28 -3.59
N HIS A 59 10.19 -6.18 -4.12
CA HIS A 59 11.11 -7.30 -4.26
C HIS A 59 12.22 -7.19 -3.21
N GLN A 60 13.05 -8.21 -3.10
CA GLN A 60 14.12 -8.25 -2.09
C GLN A 60 15.11 -7.08 -2.25
N SER A 61 15.40 -6.69 -3.48
CA SER A 61 16.43 -5.70 -3.83
C SER A 61 15.90 -4.41 -4.45
N TYR A 62 14.61 -4.34 -4.78
CA TYR A 62 14.01 -3.17 -5.43
C TYR A 62 12.51 -3.05 -5.17
N VAL A 63 11.98 -1.89 -5.51
CA VAL A 63 10.53 -1.61 -5.52
C VAL A 63 10.12 -1.24 -6.94
N LEU A 64 9.04 -1.84 -7.43
CA LEU A 64 8.44 -1.46 -8.70
C LEU A 64 7.11 -0.77 -8.44
N VAL A 65 6.90 0.36 -9.09
CA VAL A 65 5.64 1.11 -9.03
C VAL A 65 5.08 1.23 -10.44
N ARG A 66 3.81 0.85 -10.60
CA ARG A 66 2.99 1.25 -11.73
C ARG A 66 2.06 2.36 -11.24
N SER A 67 2.28 3.57 -11.73
CA SER A 67 1.42 4.71 -11.41
C SER A 67 0.06 4.59 -12.09
N SER A 68 -0.93 5.32 -11.60
CA SER A 68 -2.29 5.31 -12.16
C SER A 68 -2.35 5.79 -13.61
N ASN A 69 -1.39 6.62 -14.03
CA ASN A 69 -1.20 7.06 -15.42
C ASN A 69 -0.45 6.03 -16.29
N SER A 70 -0.23 4.81 -15.80
CA SER A 70 0.54 3.73 -16.45
C SER A 70 2.04 3.99 -16.66
N SER A 71 2.63 5.04 -16.09
CA SER A 71 4.09 5.16 -15.97
C SER A 71 4.65 4.13 -15.00
N TYR A 72 5.88 3.71 -15.24
CA TYR A 72 6.59 2.75 -14.39
C TYR A 72 7.80 3.39 -13.74
N TRP A 73 7.97 3.11 -12.44
CA TRP A 73 9.09 3.59 -11.66
C TRP A 73 9.78 2.44 -10.95
N PHE A 74 11.11 2.49 -10.96
CA PHE A 74 11.99 1.58 -10.25
C PHE A 74 12.63 2.30 -9.07
N GLY A 75 12.47 1.76 -7.87
CA GLY A 75 13.12 2.22 -6.66
C GLY A 75 14.23 1.26 -6.25
N ASP A 76 15.46 1.75 -6.06
CA ASP A 76 16.56 0.95 -5.54
C ASP A 76 16.58 0.88 -4.00
N ALA A 77 17.49 0.07 -3.44
CA ALA A 77 17.65 -0.06 -1.99
C ALA A 77 18.18 1.21 -1.29
N ASN A 78 18.72 2.18 -2.04
CA ASN A 78 19.19 3.46 -1.53
C ASN A 78 18.10 4.54 -1.55
N GLY A 79 16.87 4.19 -1.97
CA GLY A 79 15.76 5.12 -2.09
C GLY A 79 15.82 6.01 -3.34
N ARG A 80 16.65 5.67 -4.33
CA ARG A 80 16.69 6.36 -5.62
C ARG A 80 15.59 5.83 -6.52
N TRP A 81 14.94 6.73 -7.25
CA TRP A 81 13.81 6.43 -8.13
C TRP A 81 14.14 6.74 -9.58
N TYR A 82 13.79 5.81 -10.46
CA TYR A 82 14.12 5.86 -11.88
C TYR A 82 12.84 5.61 -12.70
N PRO A 83 12.47 6.48 -13.65
CA PRO A 83 11.45 6.15 -14.63
C PRO A 83 11.94 5.00 -15.51
N ILE A 84 11.03 4.12 -15.91
CA ILE A 84 11.31 2.99 -16.82
C ILE A 84 10.71 3.25 -18.21
N ASP A 85 9.89 4.30 -18.34
CA ASP A 85 9.30 4.81 -19.59
C ASP A 85 10.21 5.77 -20.36
#